data_AF-A0ABD3PPG0-F1
#
_entry.id   AF-A0ABD3PPG0-F1
#
_cell.length_a   1.000
_cell.length_b   1.000
_cell.length_c   1.000
_cell.angle_alpha   90.00
_cell.angle_beta   90.00
_cell.angle_gamma   90.00
#
_symmetry.space_group_name_H-M   'P 1'
#
loop_
_entity.id
_entity.type
_entity.pdbx_description
1 polymer ?
#
loop_
_entity_poly.entity_id
_entity_poly.type
_entity_poly.pdbx_seq_one_letter_code
_entity_poly.pdbx_strand_id
1 'polypeptide(L)'
;MNHYRAMISLASIFLLMRMGSGAFTSVAFAPPLQSSNCCQEADDAHLRQQRRGVRAKCQELRYRSQLGPSGQRLSVSIPLFATPTSKQLARQLYEENLMPPTEDDIIDSHESNQEHEVQPTHIHGRYDENEMTPLESEFRSLMSTFLTYSERDIRSLTSTSNRYVNYINQQQIQKRNSLSEPHQHRQTQKTHKAQKRTKEAGIRYRALFDGVQSGALEPAVLRSFSVLFEDYLPIRLAGRRIYKYLGSVMDEVRLERQGEIARAQEICISSASNVVDGANVDIEYAHDVWDTLVDESMLTEDSLNTNDTKGQPQEVGVLSLSQLMHLGVDVVLIDMNLVKDHNDFLTRFKCAVSQEDAYTGHTQENTENLEMTFVSFVRMLYGSWPSIDAQNETKPSGMSAALLQRLERLALDSRQCRVNGKDTSAALASKAIHSGSNVTCKKRQRNSDRFDEYVAAFKVWEDKFVGGHTTDHPSRRLDILRGCFSGARDARVVAALKIVYMDYAALRLAGDLIFKLMSKIAG
;
A
#
# COMPACT_ATOMS: atom_id res chain seq x y z
N MET A 1 8.52 -48.39 7.17
CA MET A 1 9.19 -48.10 5.87
C MET A 1 8.36 -47.31 4.85
N ASN A 2 7.21 -46.72 5.22
CA ASN A 2 6.40 -45.88 4.31
C ASN A 2 6.58 -44.35 4.51
N HIS A 3 7.44 -43.90 5.43
CA HIS A 3 7.70 -42.47 5.66
C HIS A 3 8.84 -41.86 4.81
N TYR A 4 9.60 -42.67 4.07
CA TYR A 4 10.69 -42.15 3.23
C TYR A 4 10.29 -41.73 1.81
N ARG A 5 9.06 -42.04 1.37
CA ARG A 5 8.58 -41.64 0.03
C ARG A 5 8.00 -40.22 -0.05
N ALA A 6 7.55 -39.65 1.09
CA ALA A 6 7.03 -38.28 1.13
C ALA A 6 8.15 -37.22 1.21
N MET A 7 9.28 -37.53 1.89
CA MET A 7 10.41 -36.60 2.00
C MET A 7 11.18 -36.41 0.69
N ILE A 8 11.25 -37.44 -0.18
CA ILE A 8 11.93 -37.32 -1.48
C ILE A 8 11.10 -36.44 -2.45
N SER A 9 9.78 -36.34 -2.28
CA SER A 9 8.93 -35.49 -3.13
C SER A 9 9.02 -34.00 -2.77
N LEU A 10 9.21 -33.65 -1.49
CA LEU A 10 9.40 -32.26 -1.05
C LEU A 10 10.80 -31.69 -1.40
N ALA A 11 11.83 -32.54 -1.39
CA ALA A 11 13.18 -32.15 -1.82
C ALA A 11 13.26 -31.88 -3.34
N SER A 12 12.47 -32.58 -4.16
CA SER A 12 12.40 -32.32 -5.61
C SER A 12 11.69 -31.01 -5.96
N ILE A 13 10.72 -30.58 -5.15
CA ILE A 13 10.01 -29.30 -5.34
C ILE A 13 10.92 -28.11 -4.97
N PHE A 14 11.78 -28.27 -3.97
CA PHE A 14 12.78 -27.26 -3.60
C PHE A 14 13.96 -27.17 -4.57
N LEU A 15 14.36 -28.26 -5.24
CA LEU A 15 15.34 -28.21 -6.33
C LEU A 15 14.77 -27.59 -7.61
N LEU A 16 13.47 -27.75 -7.89
CA LEU A 16 12.80 -27.18 -9.06
C LEU A 16 12.52 -25.67 -8.96
N MET A 17 12.47 -25.10 -7.75
CA MET A 17 12.38 -23.63 -7.59
C MET A 17 13.72 -22.92 -7.56
N ARG A 18 14.85 -23.65 -7.57
CA ARG A 18 16.22 -23.08 -7.63
C ARG A 18 16.89 -23.21 -9.00
N MET A 19 16.31 -23.96 -9.95
CA MET A 19 16.77 -24.02 -11.35
C MET A 19 15.61 -23.79 -12.32
N GLY A 20 15.41 -22.54 -12.71
CA GLY A 20 14.38 -22.12 -13.66
C GLY A 20 14.82 -20.93 -14.53
N SER A 21 16.10 -20.94 -14.95
CA SER A 21 16.54 -20.27 -16.17
C SER A 21 16.38 -21.27 -17.31
N GLY A 22 15.55 -20.97 -18.31
CA GLY A 22 15.49 -21.79 -19.53
C GLY A 22 14.18 -21.72 -20.29
N ALA A 23 14.21 -20.94 -21.38
CA ALA A 23 13.49 -21.11 -22.64
C ALA A 23 12.09 -21.77 -22.63
N PHE A 24 11.08 -20.98 -22.99
CA PHE A 24 9.99 -21.47 -23.83
C PHE A 24 9.83 -20.58 -25.05
N THR A 25 9.88 -21.24 -26.20
CA THR A 25 9.73 -20.77 -27.57
C THR A 25 8.30 -20.27 -27.81
N SER A 26 8.14 -19.02 -28.24
CA SER A 26 6.88 -18.53 -28.81
C SER A 26 6.99 -18.53 -30.33
N VAL A 27 6.13 -19.33 -30.94
CA VAL A 27 5.87 -19.38 -32.38
C VAL A 27 5.37 -18.01 -32.85
N ALA A 28 5.88 -17.60 -34.00
CA ALA A 28 5.62 -16.32 -34.66
C ALA A 28 4.22 -16.25 -35.27
N PHE A 29 3.60 -15.07 -35.20
CA PHE A 29 2.66 -14.60 -36.22
C PHE A 29 3.01 -13.16 -36.57
N ALA A 30 3.36 -12.95 -37.83
CA ALA A 30 3.64 -11.66 -38.44
C ALA A 30 2.32 -10.98 -38.90
N PRO A 31 2.32 -9.65 -39.05
CA PRO A 31 1.13 -8.82 -39.29
C PRO A 31 0.88 -8.61 -40.79
N PRO A 32 -0.16 -7.84 -41.15
CA PRO A 32 -0.05 -6.97 -42.31
C PRO A 32 -0.15 -5.48 -41.93
N LEU A 33 0.73 -4.74 -42.58
CA LEU A 33 0.79 -3.30 -42.75
C LEU A 33 -0.34 -2.81 -43.68
N GLN A 34 -0.77 -1.57 -43.48
CA GLN A 34 -1.11 -0.51 -44.47
C GLN A 34 -1.74 0.64 -43.67
N SER A 35 -1.07 1.77 -43.41
CA SER A 35 -0.69 2.91 -44.27
C SER A 35 -1.84 3.82 -44.73
N SER A 36 -1.69 5.10 -44.38
CA SER A 36 -2.09 6.34 -45.07
C SER A 36 -3.36 7.10 -44.65
N ASN A 37 -3.09 8.29 -44.10
CA ASN A 37 -3.49 9.64 -44.52
C ASN A 37 -4.92 10.19 -44.37
N CYS A 38 -4.90 11.38 -43.75
CA CYS A 38 -5.60 12.64 -44.07
C CYS A 38 -7.07 12.84 -43.71
N CYS A 39 -7.24 13.83 -42.83
CA CYS A 39 -8.23 14.91 -42.78
C CYS A 39 -9.43 14.83 -43.73
N GLN A 40 -10.65 14.88 -43.16
CA GLN A 40 -11.65 15.88 -43.51
C GLN A 40 -12.80 15.90 -42.48
N GLU A 41 -13.13 17.11 -42.04
CA GLU A 41 -14.39 17.47 -41.39
C GLU A 41 -15.57 17.18 -42.33
N ALA A 42 -16.68 16.66 -41.79
CA ALA A 42 -18.05 17.15 -42.03
C ALA A 42 -19.11 16.15 -41.53
N ASP A 43 -20.14 16.73 -40.93
CA ASP A 43 -21.54 16.32 -40.91
C ASP A 43 -22.03 15.17 -40.01
N ASP A 44 -22.48 15.67 -38.86
CA ASP A 44 -23.64 15.29 -38.06
C ASP A 44 -24.84 14.69 -38.82
N ALA A 45 -25.63 13.92 -38.05
CA ALA A 45 -27.00 13.49 -38.35
C ALA A 45 -27.25 12.37 -39.38
N HIS A 46 -26.76 11.14 -39.13
CA HIS A 46 -27.46 9.93 -39.65
C HIS A 46 -27.29 8.61 -38.87
N LEU A 47 -26.77 8.63 -37.63
CA LEU A 47 -26.44 7.41 -36.87
C LEU A 47 -27.22 7.21 -35.54
N ARG A 48 -28.48 7.67 -35.47
CA ARG A 48 -29.36 7.44 -34.30
C ARG A 48 -30.56 6.50 -34.54
N GLN A 49 -30.63 5.80 -35.67
CA GLN A 49 -31.78 4.95 -36.01
C GLN A 49 -31.44 3.50 -36.38
N GLN A 50 -30.39 2.93 -35.77
CA GLN A 50 -30.03 1.51 -35.99
C GLN A 50 -29.51 0.79 -34.74
N ARG A 51 -30.08 1.09 -33.55
CA ARG A 51 -29.82 0.33 -32.29
C ARG A 51 -31.07 0.12 -31.43
N ARG A 52 -32.17 -0.32 -32.05
CA ARG A 52 -33.33 -0.92 -31.36
C ARG A 52 -33.71 -2.20 -32.07
N GLY A 53 -33.00 -3.28 -31.76
CA GLY A 53 -33.25 -4.57 -32.42
C GLY A 53 -32.34 -5.72 -32.03
N VAL A 54 -31.77 -5.74 -30.81
CA VAL A 54 -31.06 -6.92 -30.28
C VAL A 54 -31.31 -7.02 -28.77
N ARG A 55 -32.57 -7.30 -28.41
CA ARG A 55 -32.93 -7.66 -27.03
C ARG A 55 -34.19 -8.53 -27.00
N ALA A 56 -34.17 -9.60 -27.80
CA ALA A 56 -35.20 -10.64 -27.78
C ALA A 56 -34.67 -11.92 -28.45
N LYS A 57 -33.70 -12.61 -27.83
CA LYS A 57 -33.33 -14.01 -28.19
C LYS A 57 -32.35 -14.67 -27.20
N CYS A 58 -32.57 -14.54 -25.89
CA CYS A 58 -31.80 -15.27 -24.87
C CYS A 58 -32.69 -15.92 -23.80
N GLN A 59 -33.88 -16.40 -24.20
CA GLN A 59 -34.78 -17.12 -23.30
C GLN A 59 -35.43 -18.31 -23.99
N GLU A 60 -34.65 -19.09 -24.73
CA GLU A 60 -35.12 -20.39 -25.22
C GLU A 60 -33.90 -21.24 -25.53
N LEU A 61 -33.52 -22.11 -24.58
CA LEU A 61 -32.73 -23.34 -24.73
C LEU A 61 -32.30 -23.86 -23.34
N ARG A 62 -33.29 -24.18 -22.50
CA ARG A 62 -33.14 -25.13 -21.38
C ARG A 62 -34.35 -26.04 -21.35
N TYR A 63 -34.42 -26.98 -22.28
CA TYR A 63 -35.12 -28.26 -22.11
C TYR A 63 -34.85 -29.21 -23.29
N ARG A 64 -34.02 -30.23 -23.09
CA ARG A 64 -34.04 -31.60 -23.71
C ARG A 64 -32.69 -32.30 -23.43
N SER A 65 -32.70 -33.26 -22.50
CA SER A 65 -32.59 -34.73 -22.74
C SER A 65 -31.19 -35.17 -23.16
N GLN A 66 -30.42 -35.86 -22.31
CA GLN A 66 -30.45 -37.33 -22.14
C GLN A 66 -30.46 -38.09 -23.47
N LEU A 67 -29.31 -38.66 -23.84
CA LEU A 67 -29.08 -40.02 -24.40
C LEU A 67 -27.59 -40.15 -24.80
N GLY A 68 -26.90 -41.19 -24.32
CA GLY A 68 -25.67 -41.71 -24.94
C GLY A 68 -26.00 -42.51 -26.21
N PRO A 69 -25.05 -43.18 -26.92
CA PRO A 69 -23.84 -43.81 -26.37
C PRO A 69 -22.56 -43.78 -27.27
N SER A 70 -21.51 -44.39 -26.70
CA SER A 70 -20.39 -45.12 -27.36
C SER A 70 -19.39 -44.37 -28.25
N GLY A 71 -18.16 -44.27 -27.73
CA GLY A 71 -16.94 -44.03 -28.50
C GLY A 71 -15.70 -44.21 -27.60
N GLN A 72 -15.20 -45.44 -27.50
CA GLN A 72 -13.94 -45.74 -26.81
C GLN A 72 -12.77 -45.05 -27.54
N ARG A 73 -12.03 -44.21 -26.82
CA ARG A 73 -10.62 -43.90 -27.13
C ARG A 73 -9.81 -44.09 -25.87
N LEU A 74 -8.88 -45.03 -25.93
CA LEU A 74 -7.81 -45.19 -24.96
C LEU A 74 -6.88 -43.97 -25.07
N SER A 75 -6.94 -43.07 -24.08
CA SER A 75 -5.90 -42.08 -23.83
C SER A 75 -5.26 -42.38 -22.49
N VAL A 76 -3.95 -42.54 -22.50
CA VAL A 76 -3.11 -42.68 -21.31
C VAL A 76 -3.16 -41.34 -20.57
N SER A 77 -3.90 -41.30 -19.47
CA SER A 77 -3.95 -40.16 -18.56
C SER A 77 -2.73 -40.16 -17.66
N ILE A 78 -1.78 -39.26 -17.94
CA ILE A 78 -0.78 -38.81 -16.97
C ILE A 78 -1.54 -37.94 -15.95
N PRO A 79 -1.47 -38.22 -14.63
CA PRO A 79 -2.18 -37.40 -13.66
C PRO A 79 -1.50 -36.03 -13.59
N LEU A 80 -2.23 -35.00 -14.04
CA LEU A 80 -1.92 -33.62 -13.68
C LEU A 80 -2.06 -33.54 -12.16
N PHE A 81 -0.94 -33.41 -11.44
CA PHE A 81 -0.96 -33.09 -10.02
C PHE A 81 -1.58 -31.70 -9.87
N ALA A 82 -2.86 -31.68 -9.48
CA ALA A 82 -3.56 -30.46 -9.12
C ALA A 82 -2.82 -29.83 -7.94
N THR A 83 -2.43 -28.57 -8.08
CA THR A 83 -1.88 -27.79 -6.98
C THR A 83 -2.96 -27.70 -5.88
N PRO A 84 -2.63 -28.00 -4.62
CA PRO A 84 -3.62 -27.94 -3.54
C PRO A 84 -4.16 -26.53 -3.44
N THR A 85 -5.49 -26.43 -3.39
CA THR A 85 -6.16 -25.15 -3.15
C THR A 85 -5.75 -24.59 -1.79
N SER A 86 -5.76 -23.27 -1.61
CA SER A 86 -5.45 -22.63 -0.32
C SER A 86 -6.28 -23.17 0.85
N LYS A 87 -7.50 -23.65 0.57
CA LYS A 87 -8.38 -24.32 1.54
C LYS A 87 -7.88 -25.72 1.93
N GLN A 88 -7.28 -26.48 1.02
CA GLN A 88 -6.68 -27.79 1.30
C GLN A 88 -5.36 -27.63 2.06
N LEU A 89 -4.55 -26.64 1.70
CA LEU A 89 -3.31 -26.31 2.42
C LEU A 89 -3.61 -25.89 3.88
N ALA A 90 -4.64 -25.05 4.08
CA ALA A 90 -5.06 -24.66 5.43
C ALA A 90 -5.60 -25.84 6.26
N ARG A 91 -6.26 -26.82 5.61
CA ARG A 91 -6.76 -28.03 6.27
C ARG A 91 -5.63 -29.00 6.63
N GLN A 92 -4.65 -29.16 5.74
CA GLN A 92 -3.42 -29.92 6.01
C GLN A 92 -2.62 -29.31 7.17
N LEU A 93 -2.44 -27.99 7.18
CA LEU A 93 -1.76 -27.29 8.28
C LEU A 93 -2.53 -27.37 9.60
N TYR A 94 -3.86 -27.49 9.56
CA TYR A 94 -4.71 -27.70 10.72
C TYR A 94 -4.67 -29.16 11.24
N GLU A 95 -4.54 -30.13 10.33
CA GLU A 95 -4.48 -31.57 10.64
C GLU A 95 -3.06 -32.02 11.06
N GLU A 96 -2.01 -31.37 10.57
CA GLU A 96 -0.60 -31.67 10.90
C GLU A 96 -0.12 -31.09 12.23
N ASN A 97 -0.95 -30.30 12.92
CA ASN A 97 -0.81 -29.94 14.34
C ASN A 97 0.64 -29.74 14.82
N LEU A 98 1.41 -28.88 14.13
CA LEU A 98 2.75 -28.44 14.56
C LEU A 98 2.63 -27.38 15.67
N MET A 99 1.86 -27.70 16.71
CA MET A 99 2.00 -27.05 18.00
C MET A 99 2.67 -28.05 18.92
N PRO A 100 3.72 -27.66 19.68
CA PRO A 100 4.17 -28.49 20.78
C PRO A 100 2.95 -28.76 21.69
N PRO A 101 2.74 -30.02 22.11
CA PRO A 101 1.58 -30.40 22.92
C PRO A 101 1.49 -29.50 24.15
N THR A 102 0.27 -29.14 24.52
CA THR A 102 0.00 -28.49 25.81
C THR A 102 0.40 -29.47 26.91
N GLU A 103 1.16 -29.03 27.92
CA GLU A 103 1.45 -29.89 29.09
C GLU A 103 0.15 -30.36 29.75
N ASP A 104 -0.93 -29.58 29.63
CA ASP A 104 -2.28 -29.96 30.10
C ASP A 104 -2.90 -31.16 29.35
N ASP A 105 -2.47 -31.48 28.12
CA ASP A 105 -2.97 -32.66 27.39
C ASP A 105 -2.23 -33.95 27.77
N ILE A 106 -1.18 -33.86 28.60
CA ILE A 106 -0.34 -35.01 29.02
C ILE A 106 -0.75 -35.52 30.42
N ILE A 107 -1.58 -34.77 31.16
CA ILE A 107 -1.84 -35.04 32.59
C ILE A 107 -2.96 -36.07 32.84
N ASP A 108 -3.74 -36.48 31.83
CA ASP A 108 -4.93 -37.33 32.06
C ASP A 108 -4.77 -38.83 31.69
N SER A 109 -3.56 -39.33 31.52
CA SER A 109 -3.35 -40.77 31.35
C SER A 109 -2.10 -41.25 32.08
N HIS A 110 -2.23 -41.66 33.33
CA HIS A 110 -1.67 -42.90 33.87
C HIS A 110 -1.98 -43.05 35.37
N GLU A 111 -3.06 -43.77 35.69
CA GLU A 111 -3.04 -44.63 36.87
C GLU A 111 -2.29 -45.93 36.52
N SER A 112 -1.50 -46.39 37.48
CA SER A 112 -0.84 -47.71 37.61
C SER A 112 0.56 -47.90 37.00
N ASN A 113 1.51 -47.87 37.95
CA ASN A 113 2.60 -48.82 38.16
C ASN A 113 3.95 -48.67 37.44
N GLN A 114 4.95 -48.55 38.32
CA GLN A 114 6.29 -49.15 38.27
C GLN A 114 7.48 -48.22 37.95
N GLU A 115 7.99 -47.65 39.04
CA GLU A 115 9.40 -47.37 39.38
C GLU A 115 10.44 -47.56 38.27
N HIS A 116 10.68 -46.50 37.50
CA HIS A 116 12.03 -46.14 37.09
C HIS A 116 12.18 -44.61 37.14
N GLU A 117 12.90 -44.15 38.15
CA GLU A 117 13.24 -42.76 38.42
C GLU A 117 14.22 -42.23 37.35
N VAL A 118 13.70 -41.99 36.14
CA VAL A 118 14.33 -41.07 35.19
C VAL A 118 13.70 -39.72 35.49
N GLN A 119 14.39 -38.90 36.28
CA GLN A 119 13.99 -37.50 36.47
C GLN A 119 13.80 -36.89 35.08
N PRO A 120 12.58 -36.51 34.68
CA PRO A 120 12.41 -35.76 33.46
C PRO A 120 13.15 -34.46 33.73
N THR A 121 14.29 -34.27 33.06
CA THR A 121 14.91 -32.97 32.96
C THR A 121 13.85 -32.09 32.33
N HIS A 122 13.09 -31.38 33.16
CA HIS A 122 12.22 -30.31 32.74
C HIS A 122 13.14 -29.36 31.97
N ILE A 123 13.15 -29.50 30.65
CA ILE A 123 13.62 -28.49 29.73
C ILE A 123 12.55 -27.41 29.84
N HIS A 124 12.52 -26.72 30.99
CA HIS A 124 12.07 -25.35 31.04
C HIS A 124 12.99 -24.64 30.06
N GLY A 125 12.49 -24.51 28.83
CA GLY A 125 13.07 -23.69 27.79
C GLY A 125 13.05 -22.26 28.30
N ARG A 126 13.99 -21.95 29.20
CA ARG A 126 14.37 -20.59 29.52
C ARG A 126 14.77 -20.00 28.19
N TYR A 127 13.91 -19.13 27.71
CA TYR A 127 14.30 -18.19 26.69
C TYR A 127 15.34 -17.30 27.38
N ASP A 128 16.62 -17.66 27.24
CA ASP A 128 17.68 -16.80 27.72
C ASP A 128 17.53 -15.51 26.91
N GLU A 129 17.17 -14.41 27.57
CA GLU A 129 16.98 -13.12 26.90
C GLU A 129 18.25 -12.68 26.15
N ASN A 130 19.39 -13.31 26.47
CA ASN A 130 20.67 -13.08 25.82
C ASN A 130 20.89 -13.97 24.57
N GLU A 131 20.19 -15.08 24.40
CA GLU A 131 20.31 -15.97 23.24
C GLU A 131 19.18 -15.75 22.24
N MET A 132 19.40 -14.82 21.32
CA MET A 132 18.45 -14.56 20.23
C MET A 132 18.51 -15.67 19.18
N THR A 133 17.37 -16.31 18.88
CA THR A 133 17.32 -17.35 17.85
C THR A 133 17.57 -16.75 16.45
N PRO A 134 18.06 -17.54 15.47
CA PRO A 134 18.28 -17.02 14.11
C PRO A 134 17.02 -16.43 13.47
N LEU A 135 15.84 -16.96 13.79
CA LEU A 135 14.56 -16.49 13.29
C LEU A 135 14.12 -15.19 13.96
N GLU A 136 14.37 -15.04 15.26
CA GLU A 136 14.14 -13.78 15.95
C GLU A 136 15.07 -12.67 15.43
N SER A 137 16.36 -13.00 15.21
CA SER A 137 17.33 -12.07 14.62
C SER A 137 16.92 -11.63 13.20
N GLU A 138 16.45 -12.58 12.38
CA GLU A 138 15.86 -12.26 11.08
C GLU A 138 14.68 -11.30 11.22
N PHE A 139 13.72 -11.61 12.09
CA PHE A 139 12.54 -10.77 12.29
C PHE A 139 12.91 -9.35 12.76
N ARG A 140 13.83 -9.23 13.72
CA ARG A 140 14.32 -7.92 14.18
C ARG A 140 15.03 -7.14 13.09
N SER A 141 15.78 -7.81 12.20
CA SER A 141 16.40 -7.18 11.03
C SER A 141 15.36 -6.65 10.03
N LEU A 142 14.26 -7.37 9.83
CA LEU A 142 13.14 -6.87 9.02
C LEU A 142 12.51 -5.63 9.67
N MET A 143 12.29 -5.65 11.00
CA MET A 143 11.69 -4.52 11.73
C MET A 143 12.60 -3.30 11.78
N SER A 144 13.91 -3.49 11.96
CA SER A 144 14.87 -2.37 11.97
C SER A 144 14.86 -1.61 10.65
N THR A 145 14.65 -2.29 9.52
CA THR A 145 14.54 -1.63 8.21
C THR A 145 13.34 -0.67 8.19
N PHE A 146 12.17 -1.09 8.70
CA PHE A 146 11.00 -0.20 8.78
C PHE A 146 11.22 1.01 9.69
N LEU A 147 11.99 0.83 10.78
CA LEU A 147 12.35 1.92 11.68
C LEU A 147 13.30 2.94 11.06
N THR A 148 13.99 2.60 9.96
CA THR A 148 14.87 3.56 9.23
C THR A 148 14.10 4.49 8.30
N TYR A 149 12.84 4.17 7.98
CA TYR A 149 12.00 5.06 7.19
C TYR A 149 11.56 6.26 8.04
N SER A 150 11.81 7.46 7.52
CA SER A 150 11.40 8.69 8.19
C SER A 150 9.90 8.92 8.06
N GLU A 151 9.34 9.74 8.94
CA GLU A 151 7.94 10.16 8.83
C GLU A 151 7.64 10.81 7.47
N ARG A 152 8.59 11.56 6.91
CA ARG A 152 8.50 12.14 5.56
C ARG A 152 8.37 11.07 4.48
N ASP A 153 9.18 10.01 4.56
CA ASP A 153 9.10 8.89 3.61
C ASP A 153 7.71 8.23 3.67
N ILE A 154 7.16 8.08 4.87
CA ILE A 154 5.83 7.46 5.08
C ILE A 154 4.69 8.39 4.60
N ARG A 155 4.75 9.69 4.88
CA ARG A 155 3.77 10.68 4.36
C ARG A 155 3.79 10.75 2.83
N SER A 156 4.96 10.57 2.23
CA SER A 156 5.14 10.58 0.78
C SER A 156 4.38 9.45 0.06
N LEU A 157 3.99 8.37 0.76
CA LEU A 157 3.15 7.30 0.19
C LEU A 157 1.78 7.79 -0.32
N THR A 158 1.31 8.94 0.17
CA THR A 158 0.04 9.56 -0.22
C THR A 158 0.18 10.80 -1.09
N SER A 159 1.36 11.44 -1.10
CA SER A 159 1.57 12.76 -1.71
C SER A 159 2.44 12.78 -2.96
N THR A 160 3.18 11.69 -3.25
CA THR A 160 3.95 11.59 -4.50
C THR A 160 3.09 11.18 -5.68
N SER A 161 3.31 11.84 -6.81
CA SER A 161 2.63 11.55 -8.07
C SER A 161 3.40 10.51 -8.89
N ASN A 162 2.68 9.59 -9.55
CA ASN A 162 3.31 8.65 -10.49
C ASN A 162 3.80 9.38 -11.76
N ARG A 163 3.42 10.64 -11.97
CA ARG A 163 3.84 11.46 -13.13
C ARG A 163 5.35 11.63 -13.22
N TYR A 164 6.09 11.57 -12.11
CA TYR A 164 7.56 11.63 -12.18
C TYR A 164 8.17 10.42 -12.89
N VAL A 165 7.69 9.21 -12.59
CA VAL A 165 8.21 7.99 -13.23
C VAL A 165 7.96 8.03 -14.74
N ASN A 166 6.79 8.53 -15.15
CA ASN A 166 6.48 8.73 -16.55
C ASN A 166 7.43 9.73 -17.21
N TYR A 167 7.76 10.83 -16.52
CA TYR A 167 8.72 11.82 -16.99
C TYR A 167 10.13 11.24 -17.18
N ILE A 168 10.68 10.50 -16.19
CA ILE A 168 11.98 9.83 -16.37
C ILE A 168 11.96 8.91 -17.58
N ASN A 169 10.92 8.08 -17.69
CA ASN A 169 10.83 7.11 -18.77
C ASN A 169 10.82 7.82 -20.14
N GLN A 170 10.12 8.93 -20.28
CA GLN A 170 10.13 9.74 -21.49
C GLN A 170 11.50 10.36 -21.78
N GLN A 171 12.16 10.93 -20.76
CA GLN A 171 13.51 11.49 -20.90
C GLN A 171 14.53 10.43 -21.35
N GLN A 172 14.45 9.21 -20.80
CA GLN A 172 15.30 8.10 -21.22
C GLN A 172 15.03 7.67 -22.67
N ILE A 173 13.75 7.62 -23.08
CA ILE A 173 13.37 7.33 -24.47
C ILE A 173 13.92 8.40 -25.42
N GLN A 174 13.78 9.68 -25.08
CA GLN A 174 14.29 10.80 -25.88
C GLN A 174 15.82 10.74 -26.03
N LYS A 175 16.55 10.55 -24.91
CA LYS A 175 18.02 10.40 -24.94
C LYS A 175 18.46 9.22 -25.79
N ARG A 176 17.73 8.10 -25.74
CA ARG A 176 18.01 6.92 -26.57
C ARG A 176 17.78 7.19 -28.06
N ASN A 177 16.72 7.93 -28.38
CA ASN A 177 16.42 8.32 -29.76
C ASN A 177 17.42 9.35 -30.31
N SER A 178 18.02 10.19 -29.47
CA SER A 178 19.07 11.13 -29.89
C SER A 178 20.45 10.48 -30.03
N LEU A 179 20.72 9.40 -29.29
CA LEU A 179 22.00 8.66 -29.28
C LEU A 179 22.02 7.48 -30.26
N SER A 180 21.05 7.36 -31.17
CA SER A 180 20.97 6.26 -32.12
C SER A 180 22.12 6.29 -33.13
N GLU A 181 23.27 5.75 -32.75
CA GLU A 181 24.13 5.03 -33.67
C GLU A 181 23.43 3.71 -34.08
N PRO A 182 23.46 3.30 -35.37
CA PRO A 182 22.58 2.24 -35.87
C PRO A 182 22.89 0.80 -35.43
N HIS A 183 23.86 0.52 -34.56
CA HIS A 183 24.39 -0.86 -34.44
C HIS A 183 24.40 -1.47 -33.02
N GLN A 184 23.51 -2.47 -32.88
CA GLN A 184 23.73 -3.77 -32.24
C GLN A 184 24.18 -3.83 -30.77
N HIS A 185 23.27 -3.56 -29.83
CA HIS A 185 23.09 -4.51 -28.70
C HIS A 185 21.70 -4.42 -28.07
N ARG A 186 20.88 -5.42 -28.37
CA ARG A 186 19.51 -5.58 -27.84
C ARG A 186 19.57 -6.23 -26.45
N GLN A 187 20.20 -5.59 -25.47
CA GLN A 187 20.02 -6.00 -24.08
C GLN A 187 18.57 -5.71 -23.68
N THR A 188 17.83 -6.76 -23.38
CA THR A 188 16.46 -6.72 -22.88
C THR A 188 16.47 -6.17 -21.46
N GLN A 189 16.58 -4.84 -21.33
CA GLN A 189 16.26 -4.18 -20.08
C GLN A 189 14.78 -4.48 -19.78
N LYS A 190 14.56 -5.22 -18.69
CA LYS A 190 13.23 -5.39 -18.11
C LYS A 190 12.82 -3.99 -17.65
N THR A 191 12.03 -3.31 -18.48
CA THR A 191 11.33 -2.13 -18.03
C THR A 191 10.44 -2.57 -16.89
N HIS A 192 10.81 -2.18 -15.67
CA HIS A 192 9.95 -2.32 -14.52
C HIS A 192 8.70 -1.50 -14.86
N LYS A 193 7.60 -2.18 -15.18
CA LYS A 193 6.31 -1.52 -15.34
C LYS A 193 5.97 -0.96 -13.97
N ALA A 194 6.19 0.34 -13.80
CA ALA A 194 5.79 1.07 -12.60
C ALA A 194 4.32 0.77 -12.36
N GLN A 195 4.02 0.23 -11.19
CA GLN A 195 2.64 -0.07 -10.85
C GLN A 195 1.98 1.26 -10.51
N LYS A 196 1.08 1.74 -11.38
CA LYS A 196 0.32 2.96 -11.11
C LYS A 196 -0.36 2.83 -9.74
N ARG A 197 0.11 3.61 -8.77
CA ARG A 197 -0.42 3.60 -7.42
C ARG A 197 -1.73 4.36 -7.43
N THR A 198 -2.80 3.74 -6.94
CA THR A 198 -4.09 4.41 -6.77
C THR A 198 -4.10 5.19 -5.46
N LYS A 199 -4.89 6.27 -5.38
CA LYS A 199 -5.09 7.06 -4.15
C LYS A 199 -5.37 6.18 -2.92
N GLU A 200 -6.27 5.22 -3.08
CA GLU A 200 -6.61 4.23 -2.06
C GLU A 200 -5.42 3.34 -1.65
N ALA A 201 -4.58 2.93 -2.60
CA ALA A 201 -3.39 2.12 -2.30
C ALA A 201 -2.38 2.94 -1.48
N GLY A 202 -2.13 4.20 -1.86
CA GLY A 202 -1.26 5.11 -1.11
C GLY A 202 -1.68 5.25 0.36
N ILE A 203 -2.97 5.52 0.59
CA ILE A 203 -3.55 5.61 1.94
C ILE A 203 -3.31 4.33 2.75
N ARG A 204 -3.55 3.16 2.15
CA ARG A 204 -3.37 1.88 2.82
C ARG A 204 -1.92 1.61 3.16
N TYR A 205 -1.00 1.87 2.23
CA TYR A 205 0.43 1.69 2.53
C TYR A 205 0.84 2.58 3.67
N ARG A 206 0.47 3.86 3.66
CA ARG A 206 0.81 4.77 4.76
C ARG A 206 0.35 4.23 6.11
N ALA A 207 -0.93 3.88 6.24
CA ALA A 207 -1.45 3.31 7.48
C ALA A 207 -0.75 2.00 7.88
N LEU A 208 -0.36 1.17 6.91
CA LEU A 208 0.45 -0.03 7.17
C LEU A 208 1.83 0.31 7.72
N PHE A 209 2.56 1.23 7.09
CA PHE A 209 3.90 1.64 7.53
C PHE A 209 3.86 2.29 8.92
N ASP A 210 2.91 3.20 9.16
CA ASP A 210 2.74 3.86 10.47
C ASP A 210 2.42 2.83 11.57
N GLY A 211 1.51 1.89 11.32
CA GLY A 211 1.17 0.87 12.31
C GLY A 211 2.28 -0.16 12.53
N VAL A 212 3.06 -0.51 11.49
CA VAL A 212 4.24 -1.36 11.65
C VAL A 212 5.32 -0.66 12.47
N GLN A 213 5.59 0.63 12.21
CA GLN A 213 6.56 1.41 12.98
C GLN A 213 6.11 1.53 14.44
N SER A 214 4.84 1.84 14.68
CA SER A 214 4.27 1.92 16.03
C SER A 214 4.36 0.57 16.77
N GLY A 215 3.98 -0.52 16.11
CA GLY A 215 4.05 -1.86 16.69
C GLY A 215 5.49 -2.35 16.94
N ALA A 216 6.45 -1.92 16.12
CA ALA A 216 7.87 -2.24 16.32
C ALA A 216 8.51 -1.47 17.49
N LEU A 217 7.96 -0.30 17.82
CA LEU A 217 8.37 0.49 18.99
C LEU A 217 7.76 0.00 20.30
N GLU A 218 6.61 -0.69 20.24
CA GLU A 218 5.92 -1.26 21.40
C GLU A 218 6.50 -2.65 21.76
N PRO A 219 7.22 -2.81 22.88
CA PRO A 219 7.98 -4.04 23.16
C PRO A 219 7.10 -5.30 23.27
N ALA A 220 5.91 -5.19 23.87
CA ALA A 220 4.99 -6.31 24.00
C ALA A 220 4.47 -6.78 22.63
N VAL A 221 4.16 -5.84 21.74
CA VAL A 221 3.74 -6.12 20.36
C VAL A 221 4.91 -6.76 19.61
N LEU A 222 6.09 -6.17 19.64
CA LEU A 222 7.28 -6.72 18.99
C LEU A 222 7.58 -8.16 19.47
N ARG A 223 7.57 -8.40 20.79
CA ARG A 223 7.79 -9.73 21.39
C ARG A 223 6.76 -10.74 20.90
N SER A 224 5.47 -10.38 20.91
CA SER A 224 4.40 -11.26 20.42
C SER A 224 4.58 -11.64 18.96
N PHE A 225 4.96 -10.69 18.10
CA PHE A 225 5.21 -10.96 16.69
C PHE A 225 6.47 -11.79 16.46
N SER A 226 7.53 -11.61 17.27
CA SER A 226 8.71 -12.49 17.24
C SER A 226 8.33 -13.94 17.52
N VAL A 227 7.56 -14.17 18.58
CA VAL A 227 7.05 -15.51 18.95
C VAL A 227 6.19 -16.08 17.81
N LEU A 228 5.25 -15.28 17.28
CA LEU A 228 4.40 -15.72 16.16
C LEU A 228 5.20 -16.04 14.90
N PHE A 229 6.23 -15.25 14.59
CA PHE A 229 7.10 -15.46 13.43
C PHE A 229 7.94 -16.73 13.57
N GLU A 230 8.39 -17.05 14.77
CA GLU A 230 9.15 -18.25 15.09
C GLU A 230 8.26 -19.52 15.14
N ASP A 231 7.06 -19.42 15.69
CA ASP A 231 6.21 -20.60 15.93
C ASP A 231 5.31 -20.91 14.72
N TYR A 232 4.90 -19.90 13.93
CA TYR A 232 3.90 -20.08 12.88
C TYR A 232 4.49 -19.84 11.49
N LEU A 233 4.85 -20.92 10.81
CA LEU A 233 5.39 -20.90 9.44
C LEU A 233 4.53 -20.09 8.45
N PRO A 234 3.18 -20.18 8.44
CA PRO A 234 2.37 -19.37 7.52
C PRO A 234 2.53 -17.86 7.74
N ILE A 235 2.64 -17.42 9.00
CA ILE A 235 2.86 -16.02 9.36
C ILE A 235 4.24 -15.58 8.88
N ARG A 236 5.27 -16.40 9.09
CA ARG A 236 6.63 -16.14 8.61
C ARG A 236 6.69 -15.91 7.10
N LEU A 237 6.11 -16.84 6.33
CA LEU A 237 6.14 -16.77 4.87
C LEU A 237 5.37 -15.55 4.34
N ALA A 238 4.21 -15.25 4.96
CA ALA A 238 3.46 -14.06 4.62
C ALA A 238 4.23 -12.77 4.97
N GLY A 239 4.85 -12.72 6.15
CA GLY A 239 5.68 -11.61 6.63
C GLY A 239 6.82 -11.30 5.66
N ARG A 240 7.61 -12.30 5.25
CA ARG A 240 8.69 -12.14 4.26
C ARG A 240 8.20 -11.58 2.93
N ARG A 241 7.04 -12.06 2.46
CA ARG A 241 6.46 -11.61 1.20
C ARG A 241 5.98 -10.16 1.28
N ILE A 242 5.30 -9.80 2.35
CA ILE A 242 4.82 -8.43 2.58
C ILE A 242 6.00 -7.49 2.75
N TYR A 243 7.00 -7.85 3.55
CA TYR A 243 8.23 -7.09 3.71
C TYR A 243 8.87 -6.74 2.38
N LYS A 244 9.14 -7.76 1.54
CA LYS A 244 9.76 -7.55 0.22
C LYS A 244 8.93 -6.61 -0.66
N TYR A 245 7.62 -6.74 -0.60
CA TYR A 245 6.71 -5.90 -1.38
C TYR A 245 6.72 -4.45 -0.86
N LEU A 246 6.53 -4.24 0.44
CA LEU A 246 6.52 -2.93 1.06
C LEU A 246 7.87 -2.20 0.89
N GLY A 247 9.00 -2.91 1.04
CA GLY A 247 10.32 -2.33 0.78
C GLY A 247 10.43 -1.78 -0.65
N SER A 248 9.98 -2.55 -1.66
CA SER A 248 9.96 -2.08 -3.04
C SER A 248 9.06 -0.87 -3.26
N VAL A 249 7.90 -0.81 -2.57
CA VAL A 249 6.98 0.33 -2.64
C VAL A 249 7.60 1.57 -2.02
N MET A 250 8.30 1.44 -0.90
CA MET A 250 8.98 2.55 -0.24
C MET A 250 10.15 3.09 -1.07
N ASP A 251 10.98 2.19 -1.63
CA ASP A 251 12.08 2.60 -2.51
C ASP A 251 11.56 3.39 -3.74
N GLU A 252 10.42 2.97 -4.30
CA GLU A 252 9.74 3.69 -5.40
C GLU A 252 9.28 5.09 -4.96
N VAL A 253 8.64 5.24 -3.79
CA VAL A 253 8.23 6.56 -3.25
C VAL A 253 9.42 7.48 -3.04
N ARG A 254 10.49 6.98 -2.45
CA ARG A 254 11.66 7.82 -2.14
C ARG A 254 12.29 8.35 -3.42
N LEU A 255 12.37 7.51 -4.45
CA LEU A 255 12.83 7.92 -5.77
C LEU A 255 11.87 8.95 -6.41
N GLU A 256 10.56 8.72 -6.32
CA GLU A 256 9.54 9.66 -6.80
C GLU A 256 9.65 11.03 -6.12
N ARG A 257 9.69 11.05 -4.79
CA ARG A 257 9.81 12.26 -3.97
C ARG A 257 11.06 13.05 -4.30
N GLN A 258 12.22 12.38 -4.33
CA GLN A 258 13.50 13.02 -4.68
C GLN A 258 13.43 13.62 -6.09
N GLY A 259 12.77 12.92 -7.00
CA GLY A 259 12.51 13.37 -8.35
C GLY A 259 11.63 14.61 -8.47
N GLU A 260 10.55 14.64 -7.70
CA GLU A 260 9.64 15.78 -7.63
C GLU A 260 10.34 17.01 -7.05
N ILE A 261 11.12 16.84 -5.98
CA ILE A 261 11.95 17.91 -5.38
C ILE A 261 12.97 18.42 -6.41
N ALA A 262 13.70 17.53 -7.08
CA ALA A 262 14.68 17.93 -8.08
C ALA A 262 14.05 18.72 -9.25
N ARG A 263 12.87 18.30 -9.73
CA ARG A 263 12.14 19.04 -10.78
C ARG A 263 11.63 20.39 -10.30
N ALA A 264 11.12 20.45 -9.06
CA ALA A 264 10.69 21.71 -8.46
C ALA A 264 11.88 22.68 -8.35
N GLN A 265 13.06 22.20 -7.98
CA GLN A 265 14.31 22.97 -7.97
C GLN A 265 14.68 23.50 -9.36
N GLU A 266 14.65 22.68 -10.40
CA GLU A 266 14.94 23.10 -11.78
C GLU A 266 14.02 24.26 -12.24
N ILE A 267 12.75 24.20 -11.88
CA ILE A 267 11.76 25.25 -12.18
C ILE A 267 12.03 26.53 -11.38
N CYS A 268 12.39 26.41 -10.11
CA CYS A 268 12.72 27.56 -9.28
C CYS A 268 14.03 28.24 -9.71
N ILE A 269 15.07 27.47 -10.05
CA ILE A 269 16.38 27.99 -10.48
C ILE A 269 16.28 28.73 -11.80
N SER A 270 15.57 28.16 -12.79
CA SER A 270 15.35 28.84 -14.07
C SER A 270 14.63 30.20 -13.93
N SER A 271 13.91 30.39 -12.82
CA SER A 271 13.25 31.65 -12.49
C SER A 271 14.11 32.59 -11.63
N ALA A 272 15.12 32.08 -10.92
CA ALA A 272 15.95 32.83 -9.98
C ALA A 272 17.43 32.79 -10.39
N SER A 273 17.86 33.75 -11.21
CA SER A 273 19.18 33.75 -11.83
C SER A 273 20.40 33.86 -10.90
N ASN A 274 20.26 34.08 -9.58
CA ASN A 274 21.38 34.46 -8.71
C ASN A 274 21.39 33.93 -7.24
N VAL A 275 20.69 32.83 -6.87
CA VAL A 275 20.69 32.34 -5.46
C VAL A 275 21.03 30.85 -5.37
N VAL A 276 22.18 30.50 -4.77
CA VAL A 276 22.75 29.15 -4.89
C VAL A 276 22.51 28.23 -3.68
N ASP A 277 22.41 28.73 -2.44
CA ASP A 277 22.43 27.82 -1.26
C ASP A 277 21.14 27.72 -0.43
N GLY A 278 20.24 28.71 -0.46
CA GLY A 278 19.03 28.72 0.39
C GLY A 278 17.79 28.03 -0.20
N ALA A 279 17.73 27.83 -1.52
CA ALA A 279 16.51 27.40 -2.21
C ALA A 279 16.11 25.95 -1.92
N ASN A 280 17.05 25.10 -1.50
CA ASN A 280 16.78 23.68 -1.27
C ASN A 280 15.89 23.46 -0.02
N VAL A 281 16.17 24.19 1.06
CA VAL A 281 15.43 24.08 2.33
C VAL A 281 13.97 24.48 2.16
N ASP A 282 13.71 25.54 1.39
CA ASP A 282 12.35 26.02 1.12
C ASP A 282 11.52 25.01 0.32
N ILE A 283 12.14 24.29 -0.62
CA ILE A 283 11.43 23.31 -1.47
C ILE A 283 11.11 22.04 -0.69
N GLU A 284 12.03 21.56 0.17
CA GLU A 284 11.70 20.45 1.06
C GLU A 284 10.58 20.82 2.03
N TYR A 285 10.62 22.02 2.62
CA TYR A 285 9.53 22.47 3.49
C TYR A 285 8.22 22.63 2.72
N ALA A 286 8.25 23.16 1.48
CA ALA A 286 7.08 23.22 0.62
C ALA A 286 6.48 21.83 0.34
N HIS A 287 7.33 20.79 0.24
CA HIS A 287 6.86 19.42 0.09
C HIS A 287 6.21 18.89 1.37
N ASP A 288 6.76 19.20 2.55
CA ASP A 288 6.14 18.84 3.82
C ASP A 288 4.75 19.52 3.99
N VAL A 289 4.61 20.77 3.53
CA VAL A 289 3.30 21.46 3.45
C VAL A 289 2.37 20.79 2.44
N TRP A 290 2.89 20.40 1.28
CA TRP A 290 2.12 19.66 0.27
C TRP A 290 1.59 18.33 0.81
N ASP A 291 2.42 17.56 1.50
CA ASP A 291 2.01 16.32 2.17
C ASP A 291 0.82 16.57 3.11
N THR A 292 0.90 17.65 3.89
CA THR A 292 -0.15 18.04 4.84
C THR A 292 -1.44 18.45 4.13
N LEU A 293 -1.36 19.23 3.05
CA LEU A 293 -2.51 19.60 2.22
C LEU A 293 -3.16 18.37 1.57
N VAL A 294 -2.34 17.46 1.07
CA VAL A 294 -2.81 16.21 0.47
C VAL A 294 -3.58 15.39 1.51
N ASP A 295 -3.05 15.23 2.72
CA ASP A 295 -3.73 14.53 3.82
C ASP A 295 -5.09 15.13 4.14
N GLU A 296 -5.15 16.44 4.29
CA GLU A 296 -6.41 17.13 4.59
C GLU A 296 -7.43 16.95 3.48
N SER A 297 -6.98 17.06 2.22
CA SER A 297 -7.84 16.78 1.07
C SER A 297 -8.34 15.34 1.08
N MET A 298 -7.53 14.40 1.56
CA MET A 298 -7.90 12.99 1.64
C MET A 298 -8.85 12.74 2.79
N LEU A 299 -8.96 13.62 3.78
CA LEU A 299 -9.90 13.51 4.89
C LEU A 299 -11.26 14.19 4.62
N THR A 300 -11.39 15.05 3.61
CA THR A 300 -12.69 15.65 3.24
C THR A 300 -13.68 14.60 2.73
N GLU A 301 -14.95 14.64 3.14
CA GLU A 301 -15.95 13.58 2.84
C GLU A 301 -16.10 13.30 1.33
N ASP A 302 -15.95 14.33 0.50
CA ASP A 302 -16.16 14.22 -0.95
C ASP A 302 -15.01 13.53 -1.71
N SER A 303 -13.82 13.41 -1.12
CA SER A 303 -12.63 13.10 -1.91
C SER A 303 -12.46 11.65 -2.36
N LEU A 304 -13.35 10.74 -1.95
CA LEU A 304 -13.43 9.37 -2.46
C LEU A 304 -14.81 9.01 -3.06
N ASN A 305 -15.78 9.93 -2.98
CA ASN A 305 -17.17 9.68 -3.38
C ASN A 305 -17.46 10.09 -4.83
N THR A 306 -16.44 10.17 -5.68
CA THR A 306 -16.65 10.41 -7.11
C THR A 306 -17.36 9.21 -7.72
N ASN A 307 -18.70 9.24 -7.71
CA ASN A 307 -19.60 8.32 -8.42
C ASN A 307 -19.47 8.44 -9.95
N ASP A 308 -18.32 8.92 -10.41
CA ASP A 308 -18.11 9.32 -11.77
C ASP A 308 -18.05 8.05 -12.61
N THR A 309 -19.13 7.84 -13.36
CA THR A 309 -19.42 6.61 -14.12
C THR A 309 -18.36 6.26 -15.16
N LYS A 310 -17.38 7.16 -15.39
CA LYS A 310 -16.22 6.96 -16.28
C LYS A 310 -14.96 6.43 -15.59
N GLY A 311 -14.96 6.22 -14.26
CA GLY A 311 -14.12 5.24 -13.56
C GLY A 311 -12.60 5.34 -13.72
N GLN A 312 -12.05 6.51 -14.04
CA GLN A 312 -10.60 6.70 -14.04
C GLN A 312 -10.10 6.71 -12.58
N PRO A 313 -9.18 5.80 -12.19
CA PRO A 313 -8.66 5.78 -10.84
C PRO A 313 -7.86 7.07 -10.59
N GLN A 314 -8.28 7.83 -9.58
CA GLN A 314 -7.61 9.05 -9.18
C GLN A 314 -6.15 8.74 -8.79
N GLU A 315 -5.24 9.54 -9.32
CA GLU A 315 -3.81 9.43 -9.05
C GLU A 315 -3.51 9.80 -7.58
N VAL A 316 -2.44 9.23 -7.02
CA VAL A 316 -1.89 9.64 -5.72
C VAL A 316 -1.16 10.97 -5.90
N GLY A 317 -1.09 11.81 -4.86
CA GLY A 317 -0.24 13.00 -4.88
C GLY A 317 -0.71 14.14 -5.78
N VAL A 318 -1.99 14.16 -6.14
CA VAL A 318 -2.59 15.24 -6.94
C VAL A 318 -3.80 15.84 -6.24
N LEU A 319 -3.98 17.15 -6.37
CA LEU A 319 -5.11 17.90 -5.83
C LEU A 319 -5.88 18.61 -6.94
N SER A 320 -7.19 18.46 -6.95
CA SER A 320 -8.04 19.26 -7.84
C SER A 320 -8.11 20.71 -7.37
N LEU A 321 -8.48 21.61 -8.28
CA LEU A 321 -8.79 23.00 -7.95
C LEU A 321 -9.81 23.10 -6.80
N SER A 322 -10.90 22.32 -6.87
CA SER A 322 -11.95 22.33 -5.86
C SER A 322 -11.44 21.90 -4.48
N GLN A 323 -10.52 20.93 -4.43
CA GLN A 323 -9.90 20.52 -3.16
C GLN A 323 -9.04 21.65 -2.59
N LEU A 324 -8.22 22.32 -3.40
CA LEU A 324 -7.38 23.44 -2.91
C LEU A 324 -8.21 24.63 -2.42
N MET A 325 -9.30 24.97 -3.12
CA MET A 325 -10.23 26.02 -2.69
C MET A 325 -10.96 25.64 -1.40
N HIS A 326 -11.39 24.37 -1.27
CA HIS A 326 -12.03 23.88 -0.04
C HIS A 326 -11.07 23.88 1.16
N LEU A 327 -9.77 23.70 0.90
CA LEU A 327 -8.73 23.83 1.92
C LEU A 327 -8.42 25.31 2.25
N GLY A 328 -8.90 26.27 1.47
CA GLY A 328 -8.67 27.71 1.66
C GLY A 328 -7.30 28.20 1.18
N VAL A 329 -6.63 27.46 0.29
CA VAL A 329 -5.30 27.84 -0.22
C VAL A 329 -5.38 29.17 -0.97
N ASP A 330 -6.44 29.38 -1.73
CA ASP A 330 -6.73 30.63 -2.43
C ASP A 330 -6.91 31.81 -1.46
N VAL A 331 -7.62 31.61 -0.35
CA VAL A 331 -7.79 32.64 0.69
C VAL A 331 -6.44 33.07 1.26
N VAL A 332 -5.55 32.12 1.57
CA VAL A 332 -4.21 32.46 2.09
C VAL A 332 -3.39 33.23 1.06
N LEU A 333 -3.46 32.86 -0.22
CA LEU A 333 -2.72 33.55 -1.29
C LEU A 333 -3.28 34.97 -1.55
N ILE A 334 -4.60 35.16 -1.46
CA ILE A 334 -5.24 36.47 -1.57
C ILE A 334 -4.87 37.35 -0.37
N ASP A 335 -4.96 36.82 0.85
CA ASP A 335 -4.62 37.56 2.07
C ASP A 335 -3.15 38.02 2.11
N MET A 336 -2.26 37.27 1.46
CA MET A 336 -0.85 37.63 1.34
C MET A 336 -0.55 38.52 0.12
N ASN A 337 -1.58 38.95 -0.62
CA ASN A 337 -1.48 39.74 -1.85
C ASN A 337 -0.59 39.09 -2.93
N LEU A 338 -0.48 37.75 -2.91
CA LEU A 338 0.22 36.99 -3.97
C LEU A 338 -0.69 36.76 -5.18
N VAL A 339 -2.00 36.81 -4.94
CA VAL A 339 -3.07 36.67 -5.91
C VAL A 339 -4.10 37.76 -5.66
N LYS A 340 -4.66 38.35 -6.70
CA LYS A 340 -5.60 39.48 -6.56
C LYS A 340 -6.98 39.05 -6.05
N ASP A 341 -7.49 37.95 -6.60
CA ASP A 341 -8.82 37.43 -6.34
C ASP A 341 -8.90 35.94 -6.75
N HIS A 342 -10.06 35.31 -6.54
CA HIS A 342 -10.26 33.90 -6.91
C HIS A 342 -10.09 33.62 -8.42
N ASN A 343 -10.32 34.59 -9.30
CA ASN A 343 -10.14 34.41 -10.74
C ASN A 343 -8.66 34.44 -11.13
N ASP A 344 -7.87 35.30 -10.48
CA ASP A 344 -6.42 35.31 -10.60
C ASP A 344 -5.82 33.99 -10.08
N PHE A 345 -6.34 33.46 -8.97
CA PHE A 345 -5.95 32.13 -8.46
C PHE A 345 -6.23 31.05 -9.51
N LEU A 346 -7.44 31.01 -10.05
CA LEU A 346 -7.85 30.05 -11.08
C LEU A 346 -6.97 30.14 -12.33
N THR A 347 -6.65 31.35 -12.76
CA THR A 347 -5.82 31.59 -13.95
C THR A 347 -4.40 31.07 -13.73
N ARG A 348 -3.81 31.35 -12.57
CA ARG A 348 -2.48 30.87 -12.18
C ARG A 348 -2.43 29.36 -12.00
N PHE A 349 -3.47 28.79 -11.39
CA PHE A 349 -3.63 27.33 -11.25
C PHE A 349 -3.65 26.65 -12.63
N LYS A 350 -4.50 27.12 -13.54
CA LYS A 350 -4.57 26.61 -14.93
C LYS A 350 -3.23 26.72 -15.64
N CYS A 351 -2.59 27.88 -15.53
CA CYS A 351 -1.29 28.14 -16.14
C CYS A 351 -0.22 27.15 -15.64
N ALA A 352 -0.13 26.94 -14.32
CA ALA A 352 0.84 26.06 -13.71
C ALA A 352 0.67 24.60 -14.16
N VAL A 353 -0.58 24.10 -14.16
CA VAL A 353 -0.93 22.73 -14.59
C VAL A 353 -0.65 22.55 -16.08
N SER A 354 -1.11 23.46 -16.95
CA SER A 354 -0.88 23.37 -18.40
C SER A 354 0.60 23.40 -18.76
N GLN A 355 1.43 24.15 -18.01
CA GLN A 355 2.87 24.14 -18.22
C GLN A 355 3.49 22.79 -17.85
N GLU A 356 3.06 22.12 -16.78
CA GLU A 356 3.56 20.78 -16.43
C GLU A 356 3.14 19.72 -17.45
N ASP A 357 1.88 19.78 -17.91
CA ASP A 357 1.35 18.88 -18.92
C ASP A 357 2.13 18.96 -20.24
N ALA A 358 2.58 20.16 -20.62
CA ALA A 358 3.45 20.36 -21.79
C ALA A 358 4.80 19.62 -21.66
N TYR A 359 5.36 19.49 -20.45
CA TYR A 359 6.61 18.74 -20.22
C TYR A 359 6.41 17.23 -20.16
N THR A 360 5.24 16.76 -19.72
CA THR A 360 4.95 15.33 -19.57
C THR A 360 4.31 14.71 -20.81
N GLY A 361 3.99 15.51 -21.82
CA GLY A 361 3.33 15.05 -23.04
C GLY A 361 1.90 14.54 -22.81
N HIS A 362 1.32 14.80 -21.64
CA HIS A 362 -0.06 14.47 -21.34
C HIS A 362 -0.96 15.59 -21.82
N THR A 363 -1.62 15.38 -22.97
CA THR A 363 -2.67 16.29 -23.43
C THR A 363 -3.95 15.97 -22.67
N GLN A 364 -4.26 16.75 -21.64
CA GLN A 364 -5.51 16.61 -20.91
C GLN A 364 -6.63 17.29 -21.73
N GLU A 365 -7.36 16.52 -22.54
CA GLU A 365 -8.47 17.05 -23.36
C GLU A 365 -9.65 17.57 -22.52
N ASN A 366 -9.74 17.18 -21.24
CA ASN A 366 -10.81 17.62 -20.36
C ASN A 366 -10.33 18.66 -19.34
N THR A 367 -10.70 19.92 -19.58
CA THR A 367 -10.41 21.06 -18.69
C THR A 367 -11.18 21.02 -17.37
N GLU A 368 -12.18 20.14 -17.22
CA GLU A 368 -13.00 20.05 -16.01
C GLU A 368 -12.27 19.40 -14.83
N ASN A 369 -11.25 18.58 -15.08
CA ASN A 369 -10.56 17.80 -14.04
C ASN A 369 -9.08 18.18 -13.93
N LEU A 370 -8.78 19.47 -13.87
CA LEU A 370 -7.40 19.92 -13.69
C LEU A 370 -6.90 19.51 -12.30
N GLU A 371 -5.82 18.72 -12.32
CA GLU A 371 -5.18 18.16 -11.14
C GLU A 371 -3.76 18.72 -11.03
N MET A 372 -3.44 19.28 -9.87
CA MET A 372 -2.15 19.87 -9.56
C MET A 372 -1.28 18.87 -8.81
N THR A 373 -0.04 18.70 -9.26
CA THR A 373 1.01 17.98 -8.54
C THR A 373 1.78 18.94 -7.62
N PHE A 374 2.68 18.39 -6.80
CA PHE A 374 3.67 19.18 -6.06
C PHE A 374 4.46 20.15 -6.96
N VAL A 375 4.90 19.70 -8.14
CA VAL A 375 5.74 20.49 -9.05
C VAL A 375 4.96 21.69 -9.60
N SER A 376 3.71 21.47 -10.02
CA SER A 376 2.80 22.55 -10.43
C SER A 376 2.47 23.50 -9.27
N PHE A 377 2.30 22.97 -8.06
CA PHE A 377 2.05 23.77 -6.87
C PHE A 377 3.22 24.71 -6.57
N VAL A 378 4.45 24.20 -6.50
CA VAL A 378 5.65 25.02 -6.31
C VAL A 378 5.77 26.08 -7.41
N ARG A 379 5.59 25.68 -8.68
CA ARG A 379 5.60 26.63 -9.79
C ARG A 379 4.59 27.77 -9.62
N MET A 380 3.37 27.44 -9.20
CA MET A 380 2.33 28.45 -8.93
C MET A 380 2.76 29.38 -7.79
N LEU A 381 3.31 28.86 -6.69
CA LEU A 381 3.76 29.69 -5.56
C LEU A 381 4.87 30.66 -5.99
N TYR A 382 5.91 30.17 -6.66
CA TYR A 382 7.04 30.99 -7.09
C TYR A 382 6.70 31.93 -8.25
N GLY A 383 5.82 31.52 -9.17
CA GLY A 383 5.30 32.38 -10.24
C GLY A 383 4.30 33.43 -9.75
N SER A 384 3.79 33.28 -8.52
CA SER A 384 2.94 34.27 -7.85
C SER A 384 3.71 35.31 -7.07
N TRP A 385 5.01 35.11 -6.93
CA TRP A 385 5.85 36.14 -6.39
C TRP A 385 5.90 37.34 -7.35
N PRO A 386 5.56 38.56 -6.90
CA PRO A 386 5.83 39.74 -7.70
C PRO A 386 7.32 39.72 -8.04
N SER A 387 7.69 39.89 -9.31
CA SER A 387 9.09 40.14 -9.66
C SER A 387 9.49 41.36 -8.84
N ILE A 388 10.24 41.14 -7.74
CA ILE A 388 10.66 42.22 -6.86
C ILE A 388 11.53 43.09 -7.77
N ASP A 389 10.95 44.21 -8.22
CA ASP A 389 11.64 45.14 -9.09
C ASP A 389 13.01 45.44 -8.49
N ALA A 390 14.03 45.37 -9.34
CA ALA A 390 15.44 45.27 -9.02
C ALA A 390 16.05 46.49 -8.26
N GLN A 391 15.25 47.30 -7.57
CA GLN A 391 15.68 48.60 -7.06
C GLN A 391 15.77 48.71 -5.52
N ASN A 392 15.36 47.72 -4.73
CA ASN A 392 15.60 47.78 -3.26
C ASN A 392 16.14 46.44 -2.72
N GLU A 393 17.44 46.41 -2.43
CA GLU A 393 18.33 45.25 -2.19
C GLU A 393 18.11 44.39 -0.94
N THR A 394 16.97 44.47 -0.24
CA THR A 394 16.72 43.57 0.90
C THR A 394 15.62 42.58 0.57
N LYS A 395 16.01 41.52 -0.14
CA LYS A 395 15.14 40.37 -0.41
C LYS A 395 14.72 39.78 0.95
N PRO A 396 13.43 39.83 1.35
CA PRO A 396 13.00 39.28 2.62
C PRO A 396 13.07 37.76 2.54
N SER A 397 14.20 37.17 2.96
CA SER A 397 14.45 35.72 2.88
C SER A 397 13.51 34.87 3.77
N GLY A 398 12.51 35.48 4.39
CA GLY A 398 11.53 34.80 5.24
C GLY A 398 10.10 34.78 4.70
N MET A 399 9.81 35.45 3.58
CA MET A 399 8.42 35.56 3.12
C MET A 399 7.91 34.24 2.48
N SER A 400 8.79 33.42 1.89
CA SER A 400 8.46 32.05 1.44
C SER A 400 8.10 31.16 2.63
N ALA A 401 8.94 31.16 3.67
CA ALA A 401 8.71 30.43 4.91
C ALA A 401 7.41 30.85 5.61
N ALA A 402 7.11 32.15 5.66
CA ALA A 402 5.87 32.66 6.27
C ALA A 402 4.62 32.19 5.51
N LEU A 403 4.65 32.16 4.17
CA LEU A 403 3.56 31.62 3.36
C LEU A 403 3.36 30.13 3.63
N LEU A 404 4.43 29.35 3.55
CA LEU A 404 4.39 27.90 3.78
C LEU A 404 3.88 27.57 5.18
N GLN A 405 4.34 28.29 6.20
CA GLN A 405 3.86 28.14 7.58
C GLN A 405 2.37 28.47 7.72
N ARG A 406 1.88 29.48 6.99
CA ARG A 406 0.45 29.85 7.00
C ARG A 406 -0.41 28.79 6.33
N LEU A 407 0.03 28.23 5.22
CA LEU A 407 -0.63 27.12 4.53
C LEU A 407 -0.63 25.84 5.39
N GLU A 408 0.48 25.53 6.04
CA GLU A 408 0.57 24.41 6.99
C GLU A 408 -0.42 24.58 8.14
N ARG A 409 -0.44 25.75 8.77
CA ARG A 409 -1.37 26.05 9.87
C ARG A 409 -2.82 25.94 9.43
N LEU A 410 -3.17 26.47 8.26
CA LEU A 410 -4.51 26.36 7.68
C LEU A 410 -4.95 24.88 7.56
N ALA A 411 -4.07 24.03 7.04
CA ALA A 411 -4.33 22.60 6.89
C ALA A 411 -4.50 21.91 8.27
N LEU A 412 -3.61 22.20 9.23
CA LEU A 412 -3.67 21.64 10.57
C LEU A 412 -4.89 22.11 11.38
N ASP A 413 -5.31 23.36 11.23
CA ASP A 413 -6.50 23.90 11.89
C ASP A 413 -7.78 23.24 11.36
N SER A 414 -7.86 23.04 10.03
CA SER A 414 -8.93 22.24 9.40
C SER A 414 -9.00 20.82 9.97
N ARG A 415 -7.85 20.19 10.21
CA ARG A 415 -7.75 18.85 10.82
C ARG A 415 -8.34 18.83 12.23
N GLN A 416 -7.92 19.77 13.08
CA GLN A 416 -8.33 19.80 14.49
C GLN A 416 -9.85 19.92 14.64
N CYS A 417 -10.51 20.69 13.77
CA CYS A 417 -11.96 20.84 13.78
C CYS A 417 -12.71 19.55 13.39
N ARG A 418 -12.10 18.62 12.63
CA ARG A 418 -12.79 17.45 12.06
C ARG A 418 -12.47 16.15 12.77
N VAL A 419 -11.23 15.97 13.20
CA VAL A 419 -10.72 14.63 13.50
C VAL A 419 -10.98 14.23 14.96
N ASN A 420 -11.51 15.11 15.82
CA ASN A 420 -11.82 14.83 17.25
C ASN A 420 -10.66 14.13 17.98
N GLY A 421 -9.42 14.54 17.68
CA GLY A 421 -8.21 13.95 18.27
C GLY A 421 -7.86 12.53 17.80
N LYS A 422 -8.55 11.99 16.78
CA LYS A 422 -8.13 10.71 16.18
C LYS A 422 -6.79 10.88 15.47
N ASP A 423 -6.00 9.81 15.50
CA ASP A 423 -4.78 9.72 14.72
C ASP A 423 -5.07 9.81 13.21
N THR A 424 -4.27 10.59 12.48
CA THR A 424 -4.45 10.83 11.03
C THR A 424 -4.43 9.52 10.25
N SER A 425 -3.53 8.61 10.59
CA SER A 425 -3.35 7.34 9.89
C SER A 425 -4.51 6.39 10.18
N ALA A 426 -5.05 6.41 11.40
CA ALA A 426 -6.30 5.72 11.73
C ALA A 426 -7.51 6.29 10.96
N ALA A 427 -7.61 7.62 10.84
CA ALA A 427 -8.68 8.26 10.08
C ALA A 427 -8.60 7.94 8.57
N LEU A 428 -7.40 8.00 8.01
CA LEU A 428 -7.10 7.63 6.63
C LEU A 428 -7.39 6.14 6.37
N ALA A 429 -6.97 5.24 7.27
CA ALA A 429 -7.27 3.81 7.19
C ALA A 429 -8.78 3.53 7.21
N SER A 430 -9.52 4.20 8.11
CA SER A 430 -10.98 4.15 8.14
C SER A 430 -11.56 4.54 6.78
N LYS A 431 -11.04 5.60 6.16
CA LYS A 431 -11.49 6.04 4.85
C LYS A 431 -11.18 5.03 3.74
N ALA A 432 -10.01 4.38 3.77
CA ALA A 432 -9.64 3.35 2.81
C ALA A 432 -10.55 2.12 2.88
N ILE A 433 -11.07 1.75 4.06
CA ILE A 433 -12.03 0.65 4.21
C ILE A 433 -13.29 0.88 3.35
N HIS A 434 -13.78 2.12 3.38
CA HIS A 434 -15.02 2.51 2.71
C HIS A 434 -14.83 2.82 1.22
N SER A 435 -13.59 2.89 0.74
CA SER A 435 -13.27 3.22 -0.64
C SER A 435 -13.40 2.03 -1.61
N GLY A 436 -13.61 2.36 -2.89
CA GLY A 436 -13.71 1.40 -4.00
C GLY A 436 -15.15 1.06 -4.39
N SER A 437 -15.32 0.03 -5.24
CA SER A 437 -16.64 -0.38 -5.71
C SER A 437 -17.56 -0.82 -4.56
N ASN A 438 -18.88 -0.64 -4.70
CA ASN A 438 -19.86 -1.05 -3.68
C ASN A 438 -19.70 -2.53 -3.25
N VAL A 439 -19.35 -3.43 -4.19
CA VAL A 439 -19.13 -4.86 -3.90
C VAL A 439 -17.85 -5.09 -3.09
N THR A 440 -16.73 -4.47 -3.48
CA THR A 440 -15.46 -4.60 -2.77
C THR A 440 -15.52 -3.96 -1.39
N CYS A 441 -16.17 -2.79 -1.29
CA CYS A 441 -16.41 -2.06 -0.05
C CYS A 441 -17.21 -2.92 0.94
N LYS A 442 -18.37 -3.48 0.54
CA LYS A 442 -19.16 -4.39 1.41
C LYS A 442 -18.38 -5.59 1.93
N LYS A 443 -17.51 -6.19 1.09
CA LYS A 443 -16.67 -7.32 1.51
C LYS A 443 -15.59 -6.90 2.49
N ARG A 444 -14.95 -5.75 2.26
CA ARG A 444 -13.96 -5.19 3.19
C ARG A 444 -14.60 -4.81 4.51
N GLN A 445 -15.76 -4.15 4.47
CA GLN A 445 -16.52 -3.77 5.65
C GLN A 445 -16.78 -4.97 6.56
N ARG A 446 -17.28 -6.09 6.03
CA ARG A 446 -17.50 -7.31 6.84
C ARG A 446 -16.24 -7.84 7.52
N ASN A 447 -15.10 -7.82 6.83
CA ASN A 447 -13.84 -8.26 7.42
C ASN A 447 -13.31 -7.23 8.45
N SER A 448 -13.57 -5.94 8.19
CA SER A 448 -13.28 -4.84 9.09
C SER A 448 -14.08 -4.98 10.40
N ASP A 449 -15.40 -5.16 10.31
CA ASP A 449 -16.29 -5.31 11.46
C ASP A 449 -15.89 -6.51 12.32
N ARG A 450 -15.59 -7.64 11.67
CA ARG A 450 -15.09 -8.84 12.36
C ARG A 450 -13.76 -8.61 13.08
N PHE A 451 -12.86 -7.81 12.51
CA PHE A 451 -11.62 -7.46 13.17
C PHE A 451 -11.88 -6.54 14.39
N ASP A 452 -12.85 -5.63 14.30
CA ASP A 452 -13.24 -4.78 15.42
C ASP A 452 -13.82 -5.60 16.58
N GLU A 453 -14.58 -6.67 16.28
CA GLU A 453 -15.04 -7.63 17.29
C GLU A 453 -13.86 -8.28 18.03
N TYR A 454 -12.77 -8.61 17.34
CA TYR A 454 -11.57 -9.17 17.97
C TYR A 454 -10.92 -8.15 18.91
N VAL A 455 -10.74 -6.91 18.43
CA VAL A 455 -10.17 -5.82 19.24
C VAL A 455 -11.02 -5.55 20.48
N ALA A 456 -12.35 -5.55 20.35
CA ALA A 456 -13.26 -5.38 21.47
C ALA A 456 -13.14 -6.53 22.49
N ALA A 457 -13.04 -7.77 22.03
CA ALA A 457 -12.84 -8.93 22.90
C ALA A 457 -11.52 -8.86 23.67
N PHE A 458 -10.42 -8.46 23.01
CA PHE A 458 -9.12 -8.29 23.67
C PHE A 458 -9.17 -7.25 24.80
N LYS A 459 -9.90 -6.14 24.62
CA LYS A 459 -10.09 -5.13 25.68
C LYS A 459 -10.83 -5.70 26.89
N VAL A 460 -11.89 -6.48 26.66
CA VAL A 460 -12.65 -7.14 27.74
C VAL A 460 -11.80 -8.19 28.47
N TRP A 461 -10.94 -8.91 27.74
CA TRP A 461 -10.03 -9.89 28.35
C TRP A 461 -8.94 -9.22 29.17
N GLU A 462 -8.38 -8.12 28.68
CA GLU A 462 -7.33 -7.38 29.39
C GLU A 462 -7.75 -7.00 30.82
N ASP A 463 -8.96 -6.46 31.00
CA ASP A 463 -9.50 -6.07 32.30
C ASP A 463 -9.53 -7.24 33.31
N LYS A 464 -9.68 -8.48 32.83
CA LYS A 464 -9.67 -9.68 33.67
C LYS A 464 -8.25 -10.12 34.04
N PHE A 465 -7.27 -9.88 33.18
CA PHE A 465 -5.89 -10.34 33.36
C PHE A 465 -5.04 -9.38 34.19
N VAL A 466 -5.34 -8.08 34.18
CA VAL A 466 -4.55 -7.06 34.91
C VAL A 466 -4.57 -7.26 36.44
N GLY A 467 -5.51 -8.05 36.99
CA GLY A 467 -5.59 -8.36 38.41
C GLY A 467 -4.91 -9.67 38.88
N GLY A 468 -4.36 -10.49 37.98
CA GLY A 468 -3.78 -11.78 38.32
C GLY A 468 -2.31 -11.70 38.76
N HIS A 469 -1.93 -12.48 39.77
CA HIS A 469 -0.52 -12.63 40.18
C HIS A 469 0.34 -13.00 38.96
N THR A 470 1.26 -12.11 38.58
CA THR A 470 2.24 -12.39 37.53
C THR A 470 3.15 -13.50 38.03
N THR A 471 3.07 -14.68 37.43
CA THR A 471 4.12 -15.69 37.59
C THR A 471 5.44 -15.07 37.11
N ASP A 472 6.54 -15.37 37.81
CA ASP A 472 7.85 -14.79 37.52
C ASP A 472 8.34 -15.06 36.08
N HIS A 473 7.73 -16.03 35.39
CA HIS A 473 7.97 -16.32 33.98
C HIS A 473 6.65 -16.47 33.20
N PRO A 474 6.29 -15.53 32.31
CA PRO A 474 5.13 -15.67 31.44
C PRO A 474 5.39 -16.73 30.37
N SER A 475 4.40 -17.59 30.11
CA SER A 475 4.47 -18.54 28.99
C SER A 475 4.48 -17.79 27.64
N ARG A 476 5.03 -18.41 26.58
CA ARG A 476 5.03 -17.82 25.22
C ARG A 476 3.64 -17.37 24.77
N ARG A 477 2.60 -18.11 25.17
CA ARG A 477 1.22 -17.75 24.82
C ARG A 477 0.71 -16.53 25.59
N LEU A 478 1.16 -16.33 26.82
CA LEU A 478 0.91 -15.09 27.57
C LEU A 478 1.63 -13.89 26.94
N ASP A 479 2.84 -14.07 26.41
CA ASP A 479 3.52 -13.01 25.64
C ASP A 479 2.73 -12.62 24.39
N ILE A 480 2.17 -13.60 23.66
CA ILE A 480 1.28 -13.32 22.53
C ILE A 480 0.06 -12.53 22.99
N LEU A 481 -0.60 -12.97 24.07
CA LEU A 481 -1.80 -12.33 24.60
C LEU A 481 -1.53 -10.88 25.06
N ARG A 482 -0.41 -10.64 25.77
CA ARG A 482 0.04 -9.30 26.17
C ARG A 482 0.27 -8.40 24.97
N GLY A 483 0.93 -8.91 23.93
CA GLY A 483 1.11 -8.15 22.69
C GLY A 483 -0.22 -7.85 21.97
N CYS A 484 -1.18 -8.77 22.00
CA CYS A 484 -2.54 -8.49 21.50
C CYS A 484 -3.23 -7.36 22.28
N PHE A 485 -3.06 -7.30 23.60
CA PHE A 485 -3.60 -6.22 24.42
C PHE A 485 -2.95 -4.87 24.10
N SER A 486 -1.62 -4.78 24.13
CA SER A 486 -0.89 -3.55 23.75
C SER A 486 -1.27 -3.11 22.33
N GLY A 487 -1.31 -4.04 21.38
CA GLY A 487 -1.70 -3.77 20.00
C GLY A 487 -3.13 -3.28 19.85
N ALA A 488 -4.07 -3.77 20.67
CA ALA A 488 -5.48 -3.35 20.65
C ALA A 488 -5.71 -1.93 21.24
N ARG A 489 -4.75 -1.41 22.01
CA ARG A 489 -4.77 -0.03 22.55
C ARG A 489 -4.26 0.99 21.53
N ASP A 490 -3.33 0.60 20.68
CA ASP A 490 -2.74 1.49 19.69
C ASP A 490 -3.57 1.52 18.38
N ALA A 491 -4.21 2.66 18.13
CA ALA A 491 -5.05 2.86 16.94
C ALA A 491 -4.28 2.69 15.62
N ARG A 492 -2.97 2.99 15.58
CA ARG A 492 -2.13 2.83 14.38
C ARG A 492 -1.88 1.36 14.10
N VAL A 493 -1.55 0.58 15.14
CA VAL A 493 -1.36 -0.88 15.04
C VAL A 493 -2.67 -1.54 14.61
N VAL A 494 -3.80 -1.19 15.24
CA VAL A 494 -5.13 -1.68 14.85
C VAL A 494 -5.43 -1.37 13.39
N ALA A 495 -5.20 -0.13 12.93
CA ALA A 495 -5.43 0.27 11.55
C ALA A 495 -4.60 -0.56 10.55
N ALA A 496 -3.30 -0.75 10.81
CA ALA A 496 -2.44 -1.57 9.97
C ALA A 496 -2.89 -3.03 9.93
N LEU A 497 -3.08 -3.67 11.09
CA LEU A 497 -3.50 -5.07 11.17
C LEU A 497 -4.86 -5.30 10.51
N LYS A 498 -5.78 -4.35 10.62
CA LYS A 498 -7.07 -4.37 9.95
C LYS A 498 -6.91 -4.35 8.43
N ILE A 499 -6.06 -3.48 7.88
CA ILE A 499 -5.73 -3.45 6.43
C ILE A 499 -5.17 -4.80 5.99
N VAL A 500 -4.21 -5.35 6.73
CA VAL A 500 -3.62 -6.66 6.42
C VAL A 500 -4.69 -7.77 6.42
N TYR A 501 -5.55 -7.79 7.43
CA TYR A 501 -6.63 -8.77 7.57
C TYR A 501 -7.64 -8.70 6.40
N MET A 502 -7.95 -7.50 5.92
CA MET A 502 -8.85 -7.29 4.78
C MET A 502 -8.24 -7.66 3.43
N ASP A 503 -6.95 -7.38 3.22
CA ASP A 503 -6.32 -7.52 1.91
C ASP A 503 -5.62 -8.87 1.72
N TYR A 504 -5.15 -9.53 2.78
CA TYR A 504 -4.39 -10.77 2.70
C TYR A 504 -5.13 -11.96 3.32
N ALA A 505 -5.71 -12.81 2.45
CA ALA A 505 -6.50 -13.97 2.88
C ALA A 505 -5.72 -14.95 3.78
N ALA A 506 -4.43 -15.17 3.53
CA ALA A 506 -3.60 -16.06 4.36
C ALA A 506 -3.44 -15.52 5.79
N LEU A 507 -3.23 -14.21 5.93
CA LEU A 507 -3.11 -13.56 7.24
C LEU A 507 -4.46 -13.43 7.95
N ARG A 508 -5.55 -13.34 7.19
CA ARG A 508 -6.89 -13.47 7.76
C ARG A 508 -7.10 -14.81 8.47
N LEU A 509 -6.73 -15.91 7.81
CA LEU A 509 -6.84 -17.26 8.38
C LEU A 509 -5.93 -17.42 9.61
N ALA A 510 -4.71 -16.87 9.56
CA ALA A 510 -3.80 -16.87 10.71
C ALA A 510 -4.38 -16.06 11.89
N GLY A 511 -4.94 -14.88 11.62
CA GLY A 511 -5.59 -14.05 12.65
C GLY A 511 -6.78 -14.75 13.30
N ASP A 512 -7.63 -15.41 12.52
CA ASP A 512 -8.75 -16.21 13.03
C ASP A 512 -8.27 -17.36 13.95
N LEU A 513 -7.15 -18.00 13.59
CA LEU A 513 -6.55 -19.07 14.39
C LEU A 513 -5.97 -18.53 15.71
N ILE A 514 -5.19 -17.45 15.64
CA ILE A 514 -4.62 -16.80 16.84
C ILE A 514 -5.74 -16.37 17.79
N PHE A 515 -6.79 -15.72 17.26
CA PHE A 515 -7.91 -15.29 18.09
C PHE A 515 -8.58 -16.47 18.81
N LYS A 516 -8.83 -17.57 18.11
CA LYS A 516 -9.39 -18.80 18.71
C LYS A 516 -8.46 -19.43 19.75
N LEU A 517 -7.15 -19.35 19.56
CA LEU A 517 -6.18 -19.83 20.55
C LEU A 517 -6.21 -18.94 21.80
N MET A 518 -6.17 -17.62 21.62
CA MET A 518 -6.19 -16.65 22.72
C MET A 518 -7.51 -16.71 23.50
N SER A 519 -8.64 -16.94 22.82
CA SER A 519 -9.94 -17.05 23.49
C SER A 519 -10.04 -18.22 24.46
N LYS A 520 -9.29 -19.31 24.22
CA LYS A 520 -9.21 -20.47 25.13
C LYS A 520 -8.33 -20.22 26.35
N ILE A 521 -7.40 -19.29 26.23
CA ILE A 521 -6.51 -18.90 27.34
C ILE A 521 -7.22 -17.88 28.22
N ALA A 522 -8.01 -17.00 27.58
CA ALA A 522 -8.65 -15.89 28.26
C ALA A 522 -10.03 -16.21 28.89
N GLY A 523 -10.65 -17.32 28.50
CA GLY A 523 -11.92 -17.80 29.02
C GLY A 523 -11.75 -19.15 29.67
#